data_AF-A0A9E0PCU9-F1
#
_entry.id   AF-A0A9E0PCU9-F1
#
_cell.length_a   1.000
_cell.length_b   1.000
_cell.length_c   1.000
_cell.angle_alpha   90.00
_cell.angle_beta   90.00
_cell.angle_gamma   90.00
#
_symmetry.space_group_name_H-M   'P 1'
#
loop_
_entity.id
_entity.type
_entity.pdbx_description
1 polymer ?
#
loop_
_entity_poly.entity_id
_entity_poly.type
_entity_poly.pdbx_seq_one_letter_code
_entity_poly.pdbx_strand_id
1 'polypeptide(L)'
;MRPSPSPAFDHGAALRVPPAHDGRSWTKLLYWLGADGHALDETGLVQVSTPNGWMVARPGDWIVLSVGGQFHVAHAGPRTLDA
;
A
#
# COMPACT_ATOMS: atom_id res chain seq x y z
N MET A 1 -6.89 -31.25 -14.69
CA MET A 1 -6.04 -30.64 -13.63
C MET A 1 -6.73 -29.34 -13.24
N ARG A 2 -7.41 -29.30 -12.08
CA ARG A 2 -8.09 -28.07 -11.63
C ARG A 2 -7.01 -27.11 -11.13
N PRO A 3 -7.03 -25.81 -11.50
CA PRO A 3 -6.12 -24.85 -10.89
C PRO A 3 -6.40 -24.85 -9.39
N SER A 4 -5.35 -25.06 -8.58
CA SER A 4 -5.42 -24.86 -7.14
C SER A 4 -6.03 -23.47 -6.89
N PRO A 5 -7.02 -23.32 -6.00
CA PRO A 5 -7.48 -21.99 -5.63
C PRO A 5 -6.27 -21.24 -5.09
N SER A 6 -5.84 -20.18 -5.80
CA SER A 6 -4.94 -19.19 -5.23
C SER A 6 -5.52 -18.82 -3.86
N PRO A 7 -4.72 -18.75 -2.78
CA PRO A 7 -5.24 -18.32 -1.50
C PRO A 7 -5.94 -16.99 -1.74
N ALA A 8 -7.26 -16.96 -1.52
CA ALA A 8 -8.03 -15.74 -1.62
C ALA A 8 -7.40 -14.80 -0.60
N PHE A 9 -6.67 -13.79 -1.07
CA PHE A 9 -6.24 -12.74 -0.17
C PHE A 9 -7.52 -12.11 0.38
N ASP A 10 -7.67 -12.16 1.69
CA ASP A 10 -8.84 -11.62 2.37
C ASP A 10 -8.70 -10.09 2.43
N HIS A 11 -8.94 -9.42 1.30
CA HIS A 11 -8.79 -7.98 1.18
C HIS A 11 -9.97 -7.28 1.88
N GLY A 12 -9.74 -6.69 3.06
CA GLY A 12 -10.75 -5.89 3.74
C GLY A 12 -10.92 -4.52 3.08
N ALA A 13 -9.83 -3.78 2.95
CA ALA A 13 -9.80 -2.49 2.26
C ALA A 13 -8.45 -2.26 1.58
N ALA A 14 -8.42 -1.46 0.51
CA ALA A 14 -7.18 -1.09 -0.17
C ALA A 14 -7.18 0.39 -0.52
N LEU A 15 -6.09 1.08 -0.21
CA LEU A 15 -5.83 2.44 -0.66
C LEU A 15 -4.59 2.48 -1.54
N ARG A 16 -4.64 3.30 -2.57
CA ARG A 16 -3.49 3.56 -3.42
C ARG A 16 -2.63 4.64 -2.77
N VAL A 17 -1.31 4.46 -2.80
CA VAL A 17 -0.38 5.50 -2.37
C VAL A 17 -0.49 6.67 -3.36
N PRO A 18 -0.91 7.86 -2.89
CA PRO A 18 -1.10 9.01 -3.75
C PRO A 18 0.25 9.60 -4.18
N PRO A 19 0.28 10.37 -5.29
CA PRO A 19 1.45 11.18 -5.64
C PRO A 19 1.76 12.21 -4.55
N ALA A 20 3.04 12.54 -4.35
CA ALA A 20 3.52 13.44 -3.30
C ALA A 20 2.79 14.81 -3.25
N HIS A 21 2.37 15.33 -4.40
CA HIS A 21 1.69 16.63 -4.49
C HIS A 21 0.20 16.61 -4.09
N ASP A 22 -0.42 15.43 -3.94
CA ASP A 22 -1.84 15.32 -3.56
C ASP A 22 -1.99 15.25 -2.03
N GLY A 23 -1.83 16.41 -1.39
CA GLY A 23 -1.87 16.53 0.08
C GLY A 23 -3.17 16.01 0.71
N ARG A 24 -4.32 16.15 0.03
CA ARG A 24 -5.61 15.69 0.57
C ARG A 24 -5.68 14.18 0.63
N SER A 25 -5.27 13.50 -0.44
CA SER A 25 -5.23 12.04 -0.46
C SER A 25 -4.16 11.50 0.49
N TRP A 26 -3.04 12.22 0.65
CA TRP A 26 -2.03 11.91 1.67
C TRP A 26 -2.58 11.95 3.10
N THR A 27 -3.29 13.02 3.47
CA THR A 27 -3.90 13.10 4.81
C THR A 27 -4.86 11.95 5.07
N LYS A 28 -5.66 11.56 4.07
CA LYS A 28 -6.56 10.40 4.18
C LYS A 28 -5.80 9.10 4.37
N LEU A 29 -4.73 8.89 3.59
CA LEU A 29 -3.91 7.68 3.68
C LEU A 29 -3.28 7.57 5.07
N LEU A 30 -2.65 8.63 5.57
CA LEU A 30 -2.01 8.63 6.89
C LEU A 30 -3.02 8.47 8.02
N TYR A 31 -4.19 9.10 7.91
CA TYR A 31 -5.28 8.91 8.88
C TYR A 31 -5.76 7.45 8.90
N TRP A 32 -5.89 6.82 7.73
CA TRP A 32 -6.30 5.43 7.62
C TRP A 32 -5.25 4.45 8.15
N LEU A 33 -3.96 4.74 7.95
CA LEU A 33 -2.86 3.94 8.47
C LEU A 33 -2.66 4.09 9.98
N GLY A 34 -2.99 5.25 10.55
CA GLY A 34 -2.79 5.51 11.97
C GLY A 34 -1.32 5.35 12.38
N ALA A 35 -1.07 4.56 13.43
CA ALA A 35 0.28 4.32 13.95
C ALA A 35 1.11 3.35 13.08
N ASP A 36 0.46 2.60 12.19
CA ASP A 36 1.11 1.62 11.32
C ASP A 36 1.71 2.25 10.06
N GLY A 37 1.59 3.56 9.86
CA GLY A 37 2.10 4.26 8.68
C GLY A 37 2.87 5.53 9.01
N HIS A 38 3.98 5.75 8.32
CA HIS A 38 4.79 6.96 8.46
C HIS A 38 5.28 7.46 7.11
N ALA A 39 5.09 8.75 6.82
CA ALA A 39 5.67 9.38 5.64
C ALA A 39 7.18 9.54 5.82
N LEU A 40 7.98 9.08 4.87
CA LEU A 40 9.44 9.09 5.01
C LEU A 40 10.08 10.38 4.52
N ASP A 41 9.58 10.94 3.42
CA ASP A 41 10.20 12.09 2.77
C ASP A 41 9.22 12.86 1.86
N GLU A 42 9.74 13.93 1.25
CA GLU A 42 9.06 14.73 0.24
C GLU A 42 8.84 14.01 -1.11
N THR A 43 9.46 12.84 -1.32
CA THR A 43 9.31 12.06 -2.55
C THR A 43 8.00 11.24 -2.58
N GLY A 44 7.23 11.27 -1.48
CA GLY A 44 5.95 10.58 -1.36
C GLY A 44 6.11 9.10 -1.01
N LEU A 45 7.19 8.74 -0.32
CA LEU A 45 7.35 7.39 0.24
C LEU A 45 6.63 7.28 1.57
N VAL A 46 5.95 6.16 1.77
CA VAL A 46 5.32 5.80 3.04
C VAL A 46 5.86 4.47 3.52
N GLN A 47 6.29 4.42 4.77
CA GLN A 47 6.62 3.18 5.46
C GLN A 47 5.38 2.64 6.15
N VAL A 48 5.13 1.34 6.04
CA VAL A 48 3.96 0.66 6.59
C VAL A 48 4.41 -0.54 7.41
N SER A 49 3.87 -0.68 8.62
CA SER A 49 4.07 -1.85 9.47
C SER A 49 3.31 -3.03 8.89
N THR A 50 4.01 -4.11 8.56
CA THR A 50 3.44 -5.34 8.04
C THR A 50 3.85 -6.52 8.92
N PRO A 51 3.22 -7.70 8.79
CA PRO A 51 3.64 -8.90 9.51
C PRO A 51 5.09 -9.32 9.24
N ASN A 52 5.65 -8.90 8.09
CA ASN A 52 7.03 -9.17 7.71
C ASN A 52 8.00 -8.05 8.14
N GLY A 53 7.53 -7.09 8.93
CA GLY A 53 8.26 -5.88 9.33
C GLY A 53 7.86 -4.66 8.51
N TRP A 54 8.65 -3.60 8.63
CA TRP A 54 8.39 -2.33 7.95
C TRP A 54 8.68 -2.43 6.44
N MET A 55 7.68 -2.12 5.63
CA MET A 55 7.79 -2.08 4.16
C MET A 55 7.59 -0.65 3.64
N VAL A 56 8.31 -0.27 2.59
CA VAL A 56 8.15 1.04 1.95
C VAL A 56 7.28 0.92 0.70
N ALA A 57 6.24 1.74 0.63
CA ALA A 57 5.37 1.86 -0.53
C ALA A 57 5.61 3.19 -1.26
N ARG A 58 5.57 3.14 -2.58
CA ARG A 58 5.83 4.27 -3.49
C ARG A 58 4.52 4.81 -4.06
N PRO A 59 4.50 6.06 -4.57
CA PRO A 59 3.35 6.57 -5.28
C PRO A 59 2.88 5.66 -6.42
N GLY A 60 1.64 5.19 -6.31
CA GLY A 60 1.04 4.25 -7.25
C GLY A 60 0.93 2.81 -6.75
N ASP A 61 1.73 2.42 -5.75
CA ASP A 61 1.59 1.15 -5.04
C ASP A 61 0.24 1.07 -4.31
N TRP A 62 -0.14 -0.15 -3.94
CA TRP A 62 -1.33 -0.40 -3.14
C TRP A 62 -0.95 -0.80 -1.72
N ILE A 63 -1.65 -0.22 -0.75
CA ILE A 63 -1.62 -0.68 0.63
C ILE A 63 -2.96 -1.35 0.91
N VAL A 64 -2.90 -2.60 1.33
CA VAL A 64 -4.05 -3.47 1.54
C VAL A 64 -4.14 -3.82 3.01
N LEU A 65 -5.28 -3.52 3.63
CA LEU A 65 -5.66 -3.99 4.95
C LEU A 65 -6.41 -5.32 4.80
N SER A 66 -5.87 -6.38 5.38
CA SER A 66 -6.55 -7.66 5.48
C SER A 66 -7.70 -7.61 6.49
N VAL A 67 -8.68 -8.51 6.37
CA VAL A 67 -9.77 -8.64 7.37
C VAL A 67 -9.22 -8.95 8.77
N GLY A 68 -8.06 -9.62 8.87
CA GLY A 68 -7.35 -9.85 10.13
C GLY A 68 -6.68 -8.61 10.73
N GLY A 69 -6.79 -7.44 10.10
CA GLY A 69 -6.25 -6.18 10.61
C GLY A 69 -4.77 -5.94 10.27
N GLN A 70 -4.19 -6.70 9.35
CA GLN A 70 -2.78 -6.56 8.97
C GLN A 70 -2.64 -5.83 7.64
N PHE A 71 -1.68 -4.90 7.56
CA PHE A 71 -1.36 -4.22 6.31
C PHE A 71 -0.35 -5.00 5.45
N HIS A 72 -0.51 -4.86 4.14
CA HIS A 72 0.38 -5.41 3.12
C HIS A 72 0.63 -4.37 2.04
N VAL A 73 1.85 -4.32 1.51
CA VAL A 73 2.18 -3.48 0.35
C VAL A 73 2.20 -4.36 -0.90
N ALA A 74 1.37 -4.01 -1.87
CA ALA A 74 1.39 -4.58 -3.20
C ALA A 74 1.99 -3.56 -4.17
N HIS A 75 3.23 -3.80 -4.57
CA HIS A 75 3.94 -2.93 -5.50
C HIS A 75 3.22 -2.93 -6.85
N ALA A 76 2.92 -1.74 -7.36
CA ALA A 76 2.51 -1.62 -8.74
C ALA A 76 3.71 -2.02 -9.60
N GLY A 77 3.49 -2.91 -10.58
CA GLY A 77 4.53 -3.33 -11.52
C GLY A 77 5.20 -2.13 -12.20
N PRO A 78 6.35 -2.36 -12.89
CA PRO A 78 7.06 -1.29 -13.57
C PRO A 78 6.08 -0.51 -14.45
N ARG A 79 6.05 0.81 -14.26
CA ARG A 79 5.33 1.70 -15.17
C ARG A 79 6.02 1.58 -16.53
N THR A 80 5.42 0.85 -17.46
CA THR A 80 5.71 1.05 -18.88
C THR A 80 5.16 2.42 -19.24
N LEU A 81 5.96 3.46 -19.00
CA LEU A 81 5.74 4.84 -19.39
C LEU A 81 7.07 5.35 -19.94
N ASP A 82 7.57 4.66 -20.96
CA ASP A 82 8.58 5.14 -21.91
C ASP A 82 8.43 4.29 -23.19
N ALA A 83 7.60 4.79 -24.11
CA ALA A 83 7.62 4.47 -25.54
C ALA A 83 7.10 5.68 -26.32
#